data_AF-A0A418MYQ4-F1
#
_entry.id   AF-A0A418MYQ4-F1
#
_cell.length_a   1.000
_cell.length_b   1.000
_cell.length_c   1.000
_cell.angle_alpha   90.00
_cell.angle_beta   90.00
_cell.angle_gamma   90.00
#
_symmetry.space_group_name_H-M   'P 1'
#
loop_
_entity.id
_entity.type
_entity.pdbx_description
1 polymer ?
#
loop_
_entity_poly.entity_id
_entity_poly.type
_entity_poly.pdbx_seq_one_letter_code
_entity_poly.pdbx_strand_id
1 'polypeptide(L)'
;MSIGEVKAALGEAHRLLDQGRTTIEGVGTALDEVSALVLATLHDSQRSEAAQARKAIADAIREVKLVLRAAVAAQENGDAYRKVLG
;
A
#
# COMPACT_ATOMS: atom_id res chain seq x y z
N MET A 1 -25.46 -19.02 5.33
CA MET A 1 -24.01 -18.94 5.52
C MET A 1 -23.70 -19.46 6.93
N SER A 2 -22.87 -20.48 7.07
CA SER A 2 -22.47 -21.05 8.35
C SER A 2 -21.28 -20.28 8.95
N ILE A 3 -21.06 -20.43 10.26
CA ILE A 3 -19.87 -19.88 10.94
C ILE A 3 -18.58 -20.41 10.28
N GLY A 4 -18.58 -21.67 9.82
CA GLY A 4 -17.45 -22.27 9.11
C GLY A 4 -17.16 -21.58 7.77
N GLU A 5 -18.21 -21.27 7.00
CA GLU A 5 -18.07 -20.53 5.73
C GLU A 5 -17.53 -19.11 5.95
N VAL A 6 -17.98 -18.42 7.00
CA VAL A 6 -17.47 -17.08 7.36
C VAL A 6 -15.99 -17.13 7.75
N LYS A 7 -15.58 -18.14 8.53
CA LYS A 7 -14.16 -18.33 8.90
C LYS A 7 -13.28 -18.61 7.69
N ALA A 8 -13.74 -19.45 6.77
CA ALA A 8 -13.03 -19.72 5.52
C ALA A 8 -12.86 -18.45 4.68
N ALA A 9 -13.93 -17.67 4.53
CA ALA A 9 -13.89 -16.39 3.81
C ALA A 9 -12.94 -15.38 4.46
N LEU A 10 -12.92 -15.27 5.79
CA LEU A 10 -11.96 -14.44 6.53
C LEU A 10 -10.52 -14.94 6.36
N GLY A 11 -10.31 -16.25 6.33
CA GLY A 11 -9.02 -16.89 6.01
C GLY A 11 -8.49 -16.45 4.65
N GLU A 12 -9.33 -16.56 3.63
CA GLU A 12 -8.99 -16.17 2.27
C GLU A 12 -8.77 -14.66 2.14
N ALA A 13 -9.61 -13.85 2.77
CA ALA A 13 -9.43 -12.40 2.80
C ALA A 13 -8.08 -12.00 3.42
N HIS A 14 -7.64 -12.65 4.49
CA HIS A 14 -6.32 -12.39 5.09
C HIS A 14 -5.18 -12.73 4.14
N ARG A 15 -5.27 -13.90 3.49
CA ARG A 15 -4.27 -14.35 2.51
C ARG A 15 -4.15 -13.34 1.35
N LEU A 16 -5.29 -12.86 0.83
CA LEU A 16 -5.32 -11.87 -0.24
C LEU A 16 -4.78 -10.51 0.22
N LEU A 17 -5.07 -10.08 1.45
CA LEU A 17 -4.53 -8.84 2.03
C LEU A 17 -3.00 -8.92 2.21
N ASP A 18 -2.46 -10.05 2.66
CA ASP A 18 -1.00 -10.24 2.77
C ASP A 18 -0.30 -10.21 1.40
N GLN A 19 -0.90 -10.86 0.39
CA GLN A 19 -0.39 -10.81 -0.98
C GLN A 19 -0.44 -9.38 -1.53
N GLY A 20 -1.58 -8.71 -1.38
CA GLY A 20 -1.74 -7.31 -1.77
C GLY A 20 -0.71 -6.40 -1.09
N ARG A 21 -0.49 -6.56 0.22
CA ARG A 21 0.51 -5.81 0.97
C ARG A 21 1.91 -6.00 0.38
N THR A 22 2.31 -7.24 0.14
CA THR A 22 3.63 -7.57 -0.45
C THR A 22 3.81 -6.89 -1.81
N THR A 23 2.78 -6.92 -2.67
CA THR A 23 2.81 -6.22 -3.96
C THR A 23 2.95 -4.71 -3.79
N ILE A 24 2.17 -4.11 -2.89
CA ILE A 24 2.17 -2.67 -2.66
C ILE A 24 3.51 -2.21 -2.04
N GLU A 25 4.10 -3.00 -1.14
CA GLU A 25 5.44 -2.75 -0.60
C GLU A 25 6.50 -2.73 -1.72
N GLY A 26 6.44 -3.69 -2.65
CA GLY A 26 7.30 -3.71 -3.83
C GLY A 26 7.13 -2.47 -4.72
N VAL A 27 5.90 -2.02 -4.94
CA VAL A 27 5.62 -0.76 -5.66
C VAL A 27 6.19 0.45 -4.89
N GLY A 28 6.10 0.45 -3.57
CA GLY A 28 6.70 1.48 -2.71
C GLY A 28 8.21 1.58 -2.90
N THR A 29 8.92 0.46 -2.86
CA THR A 29 10.36 0.40 -3.12
C THR A 29 10.72 0.96 -4.49
N ALA A 30 10.00 0.55 -5.54
CA ALA A 30 10.23 1.05 -6.90
C ALA A 30 9.99 2.56 -7.01
N LEU A 31 8.96 3.09 -6.33
CA LEU A 31 8.71 4.53 -6.29
C LEU A 31 9.79 5.30 -5.54
N ASP A 32 10.34 4.75 -4.46
CA ASP A 32 11.46 5.36 -3.73
C ASP A 32 12.72 5.43 -4.62
N GLU A 33 13.00 4.39 -5.42
CA GLU A 33 14.07 4.39 -6.41
C GLU A 33 13.86 5.45 -7.50
N VAL A 34 12.65 5.52 -8.07
CA VAL A 34 12.28 6.53 -9.08
C VAL A 34 12.38 7.94 -8.48
N SER A 35 11.96 8.14 -7.24
CA SER A 35 12.07 9.40 -6.52
C SER A 35 13.52 9.84 -6.37
N ALA A 36 14.41 8.93 -5.98
CA ALA A 36 15.84 9.21 -5.89
C ALA A 36 16.42 9.65 -7.24
N LEU A 37 16.07 8.96 -8.33
CA LEU A 37 16.51 9.34 -9.68
C LEU A 37 15.99 10.70 -10.12
N VAL A 38 14.70 10.98 -9.88
CA VAL A 38 14.10 12.26 -10.25
C VAL A 38 14.68 13.40 -9.43
N LEU A 39 14.90 13.20 -8.13
CA LEU A 39 15.57 14.20 -7.30
C LEU A 39 17.00 14.44 -7.79
N ALA A 40 17.79 13.39 -8.05
CA ALA A 40 19.15 13.53 -8.57
C ALA A 40 19.19 14.25 -9.94
N THR A 41 18.23 13.98 -10.83
CA THR A 41 18.23 14.52 -12.20
C THR A 41 17.67 15.94 -12.27
N LEU A 42 16.66 16.24 -11.46
CA LEU A 42 15.88 17.47 -11.59
C LEU A 42 16.10 18.46 -10.44
N HIS A 43 16.98 18.16 -9.48
CA HIS A 43 17.17 18.94 -8.23
C HIS A 43 17.17 20.46 -8.45
N ASP A 44 18.06 20.94 -9.32
CA ASP A 44 18.28 22.37 -9.56
C ASP A 44 17.36 22.96 -10.64
N SER A 45 16.55 22.13 -11.27
CA SER A 45 15.66 22.58 -12.33
C SER A 45 14.48 23.36 -11.74
N GLN A 46 14.45 24.64 -12.08
CA GLN A 46 13.36 25.58 -11.78
C GLN A 46 12.22 25.51 -12.82
N ARG A 47 12.31 24.60 -13.81
CA ARG A 47 11.25 24.42 -14.79
C ARG A 47 9.98 23.88 -14.13
N SER A 48 8.83 24.35 -14.56
CA SER A 48 7.51 23.93 -14.06
C SER A 48 7.31 22.42 -14.13
N GLU A 49 7.79 21.80 -15.20
CA GLU A 49 7.69 20.36 -15.48
C GLU A 49 8.50 19.55 -14.46
N ALA A 50 9.66 20.06 -14.05
CA ALA A 50 10.47 19.42 -13.02
C ALA A 50 9.80 19.48 -11.65
N ALA A 51 9.18 20.61 -11.31
CA ALA A 51 8.38 20.73 -10.09
C ALA A 51 7.15 19.80 -10.10
N GLN A 52 6.46 19.70 -11.24
CA GLN A 52 5.33 18.78 -11.42
C GLN A 52 5.75 17.31 -11.28
N ALA A 53 6.87 16.90 -11.89
CA ALA A 53 7.39 15.54 -11.79
C ALA A 53 7.72 15.16 -10.34
N ARG A 54 8.45 16.04 -9.61
CA ARG A 54 8.74 15.84 -8.18
C ARG A 54 7.48 15.71 -7.35
N LYS A 55 6.49 16.58 -7.59
CA LYS A 55 5.20 16.53 -6.88
C LYS A 55 4.44 15.23 -7.17
N ALA A 56 4.35 14.82 -8.44
CA ALA A 56 3.63 13.62 -8.84
C ALA A 56 4.19 12.36 -8.17
N ILE A 57 5.52 12.24 -8.07
CA ILE A 57 6.16 11.11 -7.40
C ILE A 57 5.92 11.16 -5.88
N ALA A 58 6.03 12.33 -5.26
CA ALA A 58 5.73 12.49 -3.84
C ALA A 58 4.26 12.11 -3.52
N ASP A 59 3.33 12.49 -4.40
CA ASP A 59 1.92 12.13 -4.29
C ASP A 59 1.71 10.61 -4.44
N ALA A 60 2.37 9.97 -5.41
CA ALA A 60 2.30 8.52 -5.59
C ALA A 60 2.85 7.75 -4.37
N ILE A 61 3.98 8.17 -3.80
CA ILE A 61 4.55 7.58 -2.57
C ILE A 61 3.57 7.72 -1.40
N ARG A 62 2.95 8.90 -1.25
CA ARG A 62 1.95 9.15 -0.20
C ARG A 62 0.75 8.21 -0.35
N GLU A 63 0.25 8.01 -1.57
CA GLU A 63 -0.87 7.11 -1.84
C GLU A 63 -0.53 5.66 -1.50
N VAL A 64 0.64 5.16 -1.91
CA VAL A 64 1.10 3.82 -1.53
C VAL A 64 1.13 3.62 -0.02
N LYS A 65 1.66 4.59 0.73
CA LYS A 65 1.67 4.56 2.20
C LYS A 65 0.26 4.54 2.80
N LEU A 66 -0.69 5.25 2.21
CA LEU A 66 -2.08 5.25 2.66
C LEU A 66 -2.75 3.89 2.41
N VAL A 67 -2.53 3.29 1.23
CA VAL A 67 -3.07 1.96 0.91
C VAL A 67 -2.49 0.89 1.82
N LEU A 68 -1.20 0.93 2.13
CA LEU A 68 -0.58 0.00 3.09
C LEU A 68 -1.23 0.08 4.47
N ARG A 69 -1.47 1.30 4.97
CA ARG A 69 -2.16 1.48 6.26
C ARG A 69 -3.59 0.94 6.23
N ALA A 70 -4.31 1.15 5.13
CA ALA A 70 -5.66 0.62 4.97
C ALA A 70 -5.67 -0.92 4.94
N ALA A 71 -4.70 -1.54 4.27
CA ALA A 71 -4.55 -3.00 4.25
C ALA A 71 -4.28 -3.56 5.65
N VAL A 72 -3.37 -2.93 6.41
CA VAL A 72 -3.09 -3.33 7.81
C VAL A 72 -4.34 -3.22 8.68
N ALA A 73 -5.06 -2.09 8.62
CA ALA A 73 -6.29 -1.90 9.37
C ALA A 73 -7.37 -2.94 9.00
N ALA A 74 -7.47 -3.32 7.72
CA ALA A 74 -8.39 -4.38 7.28
C ALA A 74 -8.02 -5.75 7.87
N GLN A 75 -6.73 -6.08 7.93
CA GLN A 75 -6.24 -7.31 8.56
C GLN A 75 -6.50 -7.33 10.08
N GLU A 76 -6.21 -6.23 10.77
CA GLU A 76 -6.46 -6.12 12.22
C GLU A 76 -7.95 -6.30 12.55
N ASN A 77 -8.82 -5.69 11.75
CA ASN A 77 -10.26 -5.88 11.88
C ASN A 77 -10.69 -7.33 11.60
N GLY A 78 -10.15 -7.95 10.56
CA GLY A 78 -10.43 -9.35 10.24
C GLY A 78 -9.98 -10.32 11.34
N ASP A 79 -8.82 -10.08 11.95
CA ASP A 79 -8.33 -10.84 13.10
C ASP A 79 -9.21 -10.63 14.34
N ALA A 80 -9.68 -9.41 14.58
CA ALA A 80 -10.62 -9.13 15.67
C ALA A 80 -11.94 -9.91 15.48
N TYR A 81 -12.49 -9.92 14.26
CA TYR A 81 -13.68 -10.70 13.94
C TYR A 81 -13.43 -12.21 14.08
N ARG A 82 -12.28 -12.71 13.61
CA ARG A 82 -11.93 -14.13 13.75
C ARG A 82 -11.90 -14.56 15.22
N LYS A 83 -11.30 -13.75 16.10
CA LYS A 83 -11.26 -14.03 17.55
C LYS A 83 -12.64 -14.15 18.19
N VAL A 84 -13.60 -13.35 17.75
CA VAL A 84 -14.99 -13.41 18.25
C VAL A 84 -15.70 -14.67 17.77
N LEU A 85 -15.37 -15.17 16.58
CA LEU A 85 -16.01 -16.35 15.98
C LEU A 85 -15.48 -17.70 16.52
N GLY A 86 -14.39 -17.69 17.30
CA GLY A 86 -13.77 -18.86 17.94
C GLY A 86 -12.95 -19.70 16.97
#